data_AF-A0A8J3IY17-F1
#
_entry.id   AF-A0A8J3IY17-F1
#
_cell.length_a   1.000
_cell.length_b   1.000
_cell.length_c   1.000
_cell.angle_alpha   90.00
_cell.angle_beta   90.00
_cell.angle_gamma   90.00
#
_symmetry.space_group_name_H-M   'P 1'
#
loop_
_entity.id
_entity.type
_entity.pdbx_description
1 polymer ?
#
loop_
_entity_poly.entity_id
_entity_poly.type
_entity_poly.pdbx_seq_one_letter_code
_entity_poly.pdbx_strand_id
1 'polypeptide(L)'
;MTKRREVAKAPAPLEEYCEHFDPLFNRSNQRESFRQYLEGLLLPSERNKTLTGLVNTEPVVGAQLPRAQKLQWFLSESEWDEQAVQAQRLRLLREEKTTAPNGQGVLVIDETGDRKAGRHPGSCWAAISG
;
A
#
# COMPACT_ATOMS: atom_id res chain seq x y z
N MET A 1 -21.14 -12.64 -13.70
CA MET A 1 -20.22 -11.96 -12.77
C MET A 1 -20.80 -12.06 -11.37
N THR A 2 -20.11 -12.73 -10.44
CA THR A 2 -20.58 -12.88 -9.06
C THR A 2 -20.50 -11.53 -8.35
N LYS A 3 -21.53 -11.16 -7.56
CA LYS A 3 -21.54 -9.89 -6.82
C LYS A 3 -20.32 -9.83 -5.90
N ARG A 4 -19.53 -8.76 -6.02
CA ARG A 4 -18.36 -8.53 -5.18
C ARG A 4 -18.81 -8.30 -3.73
N ARG A 5 -18.17 -8.99 -2.79
CA ARG A 5 -18.46 -8.84 -1.35
C ARG A 5 -18.05 -7.44 -0.88
N GLU A 6 -18.94 -6.79 -0.15
CA GLU A 6 -18.70 -5.49 0.49
C GLU A 6 -17.61 -5.61 1.55
N VAL A 7 -16.86 -4.51 1.72
CA VAL A 7 -15.72 -4.41 2.64
C VAL A 7 -15.93 -3.20 3.55
N ALA A 8 -15.33 -3.23 4.74
CA ALA A 8 -15.32 -2.06 5.61
C ALA A 8 -14.59 -0.91 4.90
N LYS A 9 -15.23 0.27 4.88
CA LYS A 9 -14.69 1.48 4.25
C LYS A 9 -13.66 2.14 5.16
N ALA A 10 -12.64 2.73 4.55
CA ALA A 10 -11.75 3.67 5.22
C ALA A 10 -12.48 5.00 5.49
N PRO A 11 -11.94 5.87 6.36
CA PRO A 11 -12.43 7.24 6.49
C PRO A 11 -12.27 8.03 5.17
N ALA A 12 -13.19 8.95 4.86
CA ALA A 12 -12.97 9.91 3.78
C ALA A 12 -11.87 10.92 4.16
N PRO A 13 -11.04 11.39 3.21
CA PRO A 13 -11.08 11.12 1.76
C PRO A 13 -10.32 9.84 1.34
N LEU A 14 -9.73 9.09 2.28
CA LEU A 14 -8.90 7.91 1.96
C LEU A 14 -9.70 6.81 1.24
N GLU A 15 -10.97 6.63 1.55
CA GLU A 15 -11.81 5.64 0.86
C GLU A 15 -11.90 5.90 -0.65
N GLU A 16 -12.10 7.16 -1.05
CA GLU A 16 -12.19 7.56 -2.47
C GLU A 16 -10.91 7.21 -3.22
N TYR A 17 -9.75 7.47 -2.59
CA TYR A 17 -8.47 7.05 -3.12
C TYR A 17 -8.36 5.51 -3.23
N CYS A 18 -8.82 4.78 -2.20
CA CYS A 18 -8.75 3.31 -2.18
C CYS A 18 -9.63 2.64 -3.25
N GLU A 19 -10.79 3.22 -3.56
CA GLU A 19 -11.73 2.68 -4.56
C GLU A 19 -11.09 2.56 -5.95
N HIS A 20 -10.11 3.41 -6.29
CA HIS A 20 -9.35 3.29 -7.54
C HIS A 20 -8.54 2.00 -7.66
N PHE A 21 -8.23 1.32 -6.55
CA PHE A 21 -7.44 0.09 -6.53
C PHE A 21 -8.29 -1.18 -6.40
N ASP A 22 -9.58 -1.04 -6.08
CA ASP A 22 -10.48 -2.17 -5.89
C ASP A 22 -10.53 -3.15 -7.08
N PRO A 23 -10.43 -2.73 -8.35
CA PRO A 23 -10.37 -3.66 -9.48
C PRO A 23 -9.12 -4.56 -9.49
N LEU A 24 -8.02 -4.13 -8.86
CA LEU A 24 -6.74 -4.86 -8.82
C LEU A 24 -6.73 -6.00 -7.79
N PHE A 25 -7.70 -5.99 -6.87
CA PHE A 25 -7.78 -6.97 -5.79
C PHE A 25 -8.90 -7.99 -6.04
N ASN A 26 -8.49 -9.25 -6.19
CA ASN A 26 -9.37 -10.38 -6.47
C ASN A 26 -10.24 -10.75 -5.26
N ARG A 27 -9.72 -10.57 -4.04
CA ARG A 27 -10.38 -11.01 -2.80
C ARG A 27 -10.80 -9.82 -1.93
N SER A 28 -11.87 -9.98 -1.16
CA SER A 28 -12.35 -8.92 -0.26
C SER A 28 -11.38 -8.61 0.87
N ASN A 29 -10.68 -9.63 1.40
CA ASN A 29 -9.67 -9.43 2.44
C ASN A 29 -8.47 -8.60 1.95
N GLN A 30 -8.11 -8.66 0.67
CA GLN A 30 -7.07 -7.80 0.08
C GLN A 30 -7.51 -6.33 0.08
N ARG A 31 -8.73 -6.06 -0.37
CA ARG A 31 -9.31 -4.70 -0.34
C ARG A 31 -9.42 -4.13 1.07
N GLU A 32 -9.81 -4.95 2.05
CA GLU A 32 -9.86 -4.57 3.47
C GLU A 32 -8.45 -4.27 4.01
N SER A 33 -7.48 -5.14 3.73
CA SER A 33 -6.12 -5.00 4.24
C SER A 33 -5.38 -3.82 3.60
N PHE A 34 -5.64 -3.52 2.32
CA PHE A 34 -5.11 -2.35 1.64
C PHE A 34 -5.56 -1.04 2.29
N ARG A 35 -6.85 -0.93 2.62
CA ARG A 35 -7.41 0.23 3.35
C ARG A 35 -6.75 0.39 4.72
N GLN A 36 -6.66 -0.70 5.49
CA GLN A 36 -6.02 -0.69 6.81
C GLN A 36 -4.53 -0.33 6.74
N TYR A 37 -3.84 -0.79 5.70
CA TYR A 37 -2.43 -0.49 5.48
C TYR A 37 -2.20 1.01 5.25
N LEU A 38 -2.97 1.62 4.34
CA LEU A 38 -2.85 3.04 4.03
C LEU A 38 -3.29 3.92 5.21
N GLU A 39 -4.37 3.55 5.90
CA GLU A 39 -4.80 4.25 7.11
C GLU A 39 -3.68 4.23 8.16
N GLY A 40 -3.10 3.07 8.44
CA GLY A 40 -1.99 2.91 9.37
C GLY A 40 -0.75 3.74 9.02
N LEU A 41 -0.44 3.88 7.72
CA LEU A 41 0.70 4.68 7.25
C LEU A 41 0.48 6.18 7.43
N LEU A 42 -0.77 6.64 7.30
CA LEU A 42 -1.16 8.04 7.38
C LEU A 42 -1.44 8.51 8.81
N LEU A 43 -1.70 7.58 9.73
CA LEU A 43 -1.85 7.92 11.14
C LEU A 43 -0.57 8.55 11.69
N PRO A 44 -0.67 9.60 12.53
CA PRO A 44 0.47 10.23 13.18
C PRO A 44 0.96 9.37 14.35
N SER A 45 1.36 8.14 14.06
CA SER A 45 1.92 7.19 15.02
C SER A 45 3.44 7.11 14.81
N GLU A 46 4.20 7.25 15.91
CA GLU A 46 5.66 7.05 15.88
C GLU A 46 6.07 5.64 15.44
N ARG A 47 5.11 4.70 15.36
CA ARG A 47 5.34 3.26 15.11
C ARG A 47 4.84 2.77 13.76
N ASN A 48 4.62 3.65 12.78
CA ASN A 48 4.13 3.30 11.43
C ASN A 48 5.08 2.38 10.61
N LYS A 49 6.27 2.09 11.11
CA LYS A 49 7.22 1.10 10.52
C LYS A 49 6.98 -0.34 10.96
N THR A 50 6.07 -0.57 11.90
CA THR A 50 5.77 -1.90 12.45
C THR A 50 4.34 -2.31 12.13
N LEU A 51 4.09 -3.60 11.88
CA LEU A 51 2.74 -4.12 11.66
C LEU A 51 1.79 -3.74 12.81
N THR A 52 2.23 -3.87 14.06
CA THR A 52 1.44 -3.51 15.24
C THR A 52 1.15 -2.01 15.28
N GLY A 53 2.10 -1.15 14.92
CA GLY A 53 1.86 0.29 14.82
C GLY A 53 0.89 0.65 13.69
N LEU A 54 0.97 0.00 12.53
CA LEU A 54 0.04 0.20 11.41
C LEU A 54 -1.40 -0.15 11.78
N VAL A 55 -1.61 -1.18 12.60
CA VAL A 55 -2.96 -1.54 13.09
C VAL A 55 -3.31 -0.91 14.45
N ASN A 56 -2.52 0.05 14.93
CA ASN A 56 -2.68 0.71 16.22
C ASN A 56 -2.90 -0.29 17.38
N THR A 57 -1.97 -1.24 17.52
CA THR A 57 -1.90 -2.21 18.62
C THR A 57 -0.58 -2.10 19.38
N GLU A 58 -0.60 -2.53 20.64
CA GLU A 58 0.63 -2.62 21.43
C GLU A 58 1.59 -3.68 20.86
N PRO A 59 2.91 -3.41 20.87
CA PRO A 59 3.91 -4.40 20.48
C PRO A 59 3.81 -5.69 21.31
N VAL A 60 4.26 -6.81 20.74
CA VAL A 60 4.28 -8.15 21.36
C VAL A 60 2.87 -8.73 21.58
N VAL A 61 2.07 -8.13 22.45
CA VAL A 61 0.70 -8.58 22.75
C VAL A 61 -0.21 -8.40 21.54
N GLY A 62 -0.14 -7.22 20.92
CA GLY A 62 -0.95 -6.87 19.78
C GLY A 62 -0.56 -7.55 18.47
N ALA A 63 0.63 -8.18 18.42
CA ALA A 63 1.08 -8.93 17.25
C ALA A 63 0.23 -10.19 17.03
N GLN A 64 -0.31 -10.79 18.10
CA GLN A 64 -1.17 -11.98 18.01
C GLN A 64 -2.61 -11.66 17.62
N LEU A 65 -2.97 -10.37 17.52
CA LEU A 65 -4.34 -9.98 17.18
C LEU A 65 -4.64 -10.29 15.71
N PRO A 66 -5.86 -10.76 15.38
CA PRO A 66 -6.23 -11.11 14.02
C PRO A 66 -5.96 -10.02 12.98
N ARG A 67 -6.11 -8.74 13.35
CA ARG A 67 -5.82 -7.60 12.46
C ARG A 67 -4.34 -7.47 12.10
N ALA A 68 -3.43 -7.70 13.05
CA ALA A 68 -1.99 -7.67 12.79
C ALA A 68 -1.56 -8.85 11.91
N GLN A 69 -2.11 -10.04 12.16
CA GLN A 69 -1.83 -11.25 11.38
C GLN A 69 -2.37 -11.14 9.95
N LYS A 70 -3.58 -10.60 9.77
CA LYS A 70 -4.15 -10.35 8.43
C LYS A 70 -3.29 -9.38 7.63
N LEU A 71 -2.85 -8.27 8.25
CA LEU A 71 -2.01 -7.30 7.57
C LEU A 71 -0.63 -7.89 7.23
N GLN A 72 -0.05 -8.68 8.13
CA GLN A 72 1.19 -9.41 7.85
C GLN A 72 1.05 -10.30 6.62
N TRP A 73 0.01 -11.12 6.60
CA TRP A 73 -0.26 -12.02 5.48
C TRP A 73 -0.52 -11.26 4.18
N PHE A 74 -1.23 -10.13 4.24
CA PHE A 74 -1.46 -9.26 3.08
C PHE A 74 -0.16 -8.74 2.46
N LEU A 75 0.82 -8.35 3.30
CA LEU A 75 2.08 -7.78 2.84
C LEU A 75 3.11 -8.83 2.42
N SER A 76 3.06 -10.06 2.94
CA SER A 76 4.08 -11.08 2.63
C SER A 76 3.60 -12.24 1.77
N GLU A 77 2.35 -12.70 1.93
CA GLU A 77 1.85 -13.94 1.31
C GLU A 77 0.75 -13.70 0.27
N SER A 78 0.09 -12.54 0.31
CA SER A 78 -1.04 -12.31 -0.58
C SER A 78 -0.59 -12.06 -2.02
N GLU A 79 -1.19 -12.81 -2.95
CA GLU A 79 -0.98 -12.60 -4.39
C GLU A 79 -1.75 -11.36 -4.90
N TRP A 80 -1.07 -10.23 -5.00
CA TRP A 80 -1.50 -9.04 -5.74
C TRP A 80 -0.36 -8.58 -6.66
N ASP A 81 -0.71 -8.00 -7.80
CA ASP A 81 0.26 -7.56 -8.80
C ASP A 81 0.83 -6.18 -8.42
N GLU A 82 2.07 -6.18 -7.94
CA GLU A 82 2.77 -4.95 -7.57
C GLU A 82 2.91 -3.98 -8.74
N GLN A 83 3.21 -4.48 -9.94
CA GLN A 83 3.37 -3.62 -11.12
C GLN A 83 2.05 -2.95 -11.49
N ALA A 84 0.93 -3.68 -11.41
CA ALA A 84 -0.39 -3.11 -11.65
C ALA A 84 -0.77 -2.05 -10.60
N VAL A 85 -0.46 -2.29 -9.32
CA VAL A 85 -0.70 -1.31 -8.25
C VAL A 85 0.15 -0.05 -8.47
N GLN A 86 1.43 -0.19 -8.81
CA GLN A 86 2.30 0.96 -9.10
C GLN A 86 1.86 1.73 -10.35
N ALA A 87 1.44 1.02 -11.41
CA ALA A 87 0.92 1.64 -12.62
C ALA A 87 -0.35 2.46 -12.33
N GLN A 88 -1.27 1.91 -11.53
CA GLN A 88 -2.49 2.64 -11.14
C GLN A 88 -2.16 3.86 -10.27
N ARG A 89 -1.22 3.74 -9.33
CA ARG A 89 -0.74 4.88 -8.53
C ARG A 89 -0.15 5.98 -9.42
N LEU A 90 0.72 5.63 -10.37
CA LEU A 90 1.31 6.59 -11.30
C LEU A 90 0.28 7.24 -12.22
N ARG A 91 -0.73 6.48 -12.66
CA ARG A 91 -1.86 7.03 -13.43
C ARG A 91 -2.59 8.11 -12.62
N LEU A 92 -2.96 7.83 -11.38
CA LEU A 92 -3.65 8.82 -10.52
C LEU A 92 -2.79 10.08 -10.33
N LEU A 93 -1.49 9.94 -10.06
CA LEU A 93 -0.58 11.08 -9.92
C LEU A 93 -0.49 11.95 -11.18
N ARG A 94 -0.59 11.34 -12.37
CA ARG A 94 -0.56 12.06 -13.66
C ARG A 94 -1.87 12.75 -14.00
N GLU A 95 -3.00 12.25 -13.49
CA GLU A 95 -4.34 12.80 -13.73
C GLU A 95 -4.67 13.94 -12.74
N GLU A 96 -4.15 13.89 -11.52
CA GLU A 96 -4.40 14.89 -10.48
C GLU A 96 -3.66 16.19 -10.72
N LYS A 97 -4.39 17.32 -10.78
CA LYS A 97 -3.82 18.64 -11.16
C LYS A 97 -2.65 19.10 -10.29
N THR A 98 -2.65 18.75 -9.01
CA THR A 98 -1.63 19.16 -8.04
C THR A 98 -0.35 18.32 -8.11
N THR A 99 -0.42 17.11 -8.65
CA THR A 99 0.72 16.17 -8.78
C THR A 99 1.12 15.90 -10.22
N ALA A 100 0.28 16.27 -11.18
CA ALA A 100 0.51 16.05 -12.60
C ALA A 100 1.80 16.77 -13.05
N PRO A 101 2.63 16.12 -13.88
CA PRO A 101 3.76 16.79 -14.50
C PRO A 101 3.29 18.02 -15.25
N ASN A 102 3.99 19.13 -15.05
CA ASN A 102 3.75 20.36 -15.79
C ASN A 102 5.09 20.88 -16.33
N GLY A 103 5.05 21.74 -17.36
CA GLY A 103 6.26 22.25 -18.02
C GLY A 103 7.16 23.13 -17.14
N GLN A 104 6.73 23.44 -15.91
CA GLN A 104 7.52 24.16 -14.90
C GLN A 104 7.98 23.24 -13.76
N GLY A 105 7.61 21.96 -13.79
CA GLY A 105 7.94 20.98 -12.77
C GLY A 105 9.35 20.45 -12.94
N VAL A 106 10.00 20.12 -11.82
CA VAL A 106 11.32 19.48 -11.80
C VAL A 106 11.13 18.00 -11.49
N LEU A 107 11.67 17.13 -12.35
CA LEU A 107 11.75 15.69 -12.07
C LEU A 107 13.03 15.41 -11.26
N VAL A 108 12.84 15.01 -10.00
CA VAL A 108 13.95 14.56 -9.15
C VAL A 108 14.10 13.06 -9.31
N ILE A 109 15.28 12.63 -9.77
CA ILE A 109 15.68 11.22 -9.82
C ILE A 109 16.78 11.05 -8.78
N ASP A 110 16.52 10.23 -7.76
CA ASP A 110 17.48 9.86 -6.73
C ASP A 110 17.61 8.34 -6.69
N GLU A 111 18.84 7.83 -6.70
CA GLU A 111 19.09 6.41 -6.46
C GLU A 111 19.28 6.16 -4.97
N THR A 112 18.16 5.97 -4.26
CA THR A 112 18.23 5.49 -2.87
C THR A 112 18.41 3.97 -2.86
N GLY A 113 19.65 3.50 -2.77
CA GLY A 113 19.95 2.08 -2.52
C GLY A 113 19.61 1.70 -1.07
N ASP A 114 18.43 1.13 -0.83
CA ASP A 114 18.07 0.66 0.52
C ASP A 114 18.78 -0.69 0.79
N ARG A 115 19.94 -0.65 1.46
CA ARG A 115 20.65 -1.88 1.87
C ARG A 115 19.83 -2.61 2.94
N LYS A 116 18.90 -3.46 2.51
CA LYS A 116 18.20 -4.40 3.39
C LYS A 116 19.20 -5.46 3.87
N ALA A 117 19.62 -5.41 5.13
CA ALA A 117 20.47 -6.44 5.76
C ALA A 117 19.70 -7.73 6.12
N GLY A 118 18.45 -7.87 5.66
CA GLY A 118 17.60 -9.03 5.90
C GLY A 118 17.96 -10.20 4.99
N ARG A 119 17.66 -11.42 5.44
CA ARG A 119 17.97 -12.67 4.72
C ARG A 119 17.05 -12.93 3.50
N HIS A 120 16.06 -12.06 3.27
CA HIS A 120 15.17 -12.11 2.12
C HIS A 120 15.46 -10.95 1.17
N PRO A 121 15.93 -11.23 -0.06
CA PRO A 121 15.97 -10.22 -1.11
C PRO A 121 14.54 -9.98 -1.59
N GLY A 122 13.84 -9.02 -0.97
CA GLY A 122 12.72 -8.37 -1.65
C GLY A 122 13.30 -7.62 -2.83
N SER A 123 12.87 -7.96 -4.05
CA SER A 123 13.41 -7.50 -5.33
C SER A 123 13.80 -6.03 -5.31
N CYS A 124 15.11 -5.76 -5.35
CA CYS A 124 15.62 -4.47 -5.77
C CYS A 124 15.31 -4.34 -7.27
N TRP A 125 14.47 -3.36 -7.58
CA TRP A 125 14.05 -3.03 -8.93
C TRP A 125 15.26 -2.71 -9.82
N ALA A 126 15.40 -3.46 -10.91
CA ALA A 126 16.20 -3.08 -12.06
C ALA A 126 15.44 -3.49 -13.32
N ALA A 127 14.85 -2.51 -14.01
CA ALA A 127 14.74 -2.46 -15.47
C ALA A 127 13.88 -1.23 -15.88
N ILE A 128 14.56 -0.11 -16.15
CA ILE A 128 14.10 0.79 -17.22
C ILE A 128 14.86 0.32 -18.45
N SER A 129 14.16 -0.30 -19.39
CA SER A 129 14.67 -0.57 -20.73
C SER A 129 13.88 0.27 -21.72
N GLY A 130 14.58 1.25 -22.30
CA GLY A 130 14.45 1.82 -23.65
C GLY A 130 13.05 2.09 -24.21
#